data_AF-A0AAJ0TEQ0-F1
#
_entry.id   AF-A0AAJ0TEQ0-F1
#
_cell.length_a   1.000
_cell.length_b   1.000
_cell.length_c   1.000
_cell.angle_alpha   90.00
_cell.angle_beta   90.00
_cell.angle_gamma   90.00
#
_symmetry.space_group_name_H-M   'P 1'
#
loop_
_entity.id
_entity.type
_entity.pdbx_description
1 polymer ?
#
loop_
_entity_poly.entity_id
_entity_poly.type
_entity_poly.pdbx_seq_one_letter_code
_entity_poly.pdbx_strand_id
1 'polypeptide(L)'
;MKPQINLRIPENLKKAAEKYARIHRYRNLQELATEAIREKVMEKNYDESFTAKEIELIDRVIDATIKKGDLVSEKELRKALR
;
A
#
# COMPACT_ATOMS: atom_id res chain seq x y z
N MET A 1 31.79 -4.32 -6.01
CA MET A 1 31.34 -4.63 -4.64
C MET A 1 30.08 -3.83 -4.34
N LYS A 2 29.07 -4.42 -3.69
CA LYS A 2 27.96 -3.63 -3.14
C LYS A 2 28.43 -2.97 -1.84
N PRO A 3 28.00 -1.73 -1.54
CA PRO A 3 28.32 -1.10 -0.27
C PRO A 3 27.70 -1.90 0.89
N GLN A 4 28.47 -2.11 1.97
CA GLN A 4 28.00 -2.77 3.19
C GLN A 4 27.62 -1.71 4.23
N ILE A 5 26.44 -1.85 4.82
CA ILE A 5 25.96 -1.01 5.91
C ILE A 5 26.09 -1.79 7.22
N ASN A 6 26.86 -1.27 8.17
CA ASN A 6 26.98 -1.84 9.51
C ASN A 6 26.05 -1.09 10.47
N LEU A 7 25.03 -1.77 10.97
CA LEU A 7 24.06 -1.20 11.91
C LEU A 7 24.42 -1.56 13.35
N ARG A 8 24.44 -0.56 14.23
CA ARG A 8 24.48 -0.77 15.68
C ARG A 8 23.07 -0.61 16.23
N ILE A 9 22.54 -1.66 16.83
CA ILE A 9 21.20 -1.66 17.42
C ILE A 9 21.26 -2.10 18.88
N PRO A 10 20.36 -1.59 19.74
CA PRO A 10 20.21 -2.06 21.11
C PRO A 10 19.92 -3.57 21.18
N GLU A 11 20.43 -4.24 22.23
CA GLU A 11 20.32 -5.70 22.38
C GLU A 11 18.85 -6.16 22.52
N ASN A 12 18.00 -5.35 23.17
CA ASN A 12 16.56 -5.62 23.24
C ASN A 12 15.89 -5.58 21.87
N LEU A 13 16.27 -4.62 21.02
CA LEU A 13 15.77 -4.52 19.64
C LEU A 13 16.25 -5.68 18.79
N LYS A 14 17.52 -6.07 18.93
CA LYS A 14 18.09 -7.25 18.24
C LYS A 14 17.29 -8.51 18.57
N LYS A 15 17.03 -8.78 19.85
CA LYS A 15 16.25 -9.95 20.28
C LYS A 15 14.82 -9.96 19.74
N ALA A 16 14.16 -8.79 19.75
CA ALA A 16 12.82 -8.65 19.18
C ALA A 16 12.83 -8.91 17.66
N ALA A 17 13.81 -8.35 16.94
CA ALA A 17 13.94 -8.50 15.51
C ALA A 17 14.31 -9.94 15.09
N GLU A 18 15.14 -10.65 15.85
CA GLU A 18 15.43 -12.08 15.63
C GLU A 18 14.16 -12.94 15.81
N LYS A 19 13.37 -12.67 16.86
CA LYS A 19 12.09 -13.36 17.07
C LYS A 19 11.14 -13.09 15.90
N TYR A 20 11.04 -11.84 15.45
CA TYR A 20 10.21 -11.43 14.32
C TYR A 20 10.65 -12.12 13.03
N ALA A 21 11.95 -12.09 12.73
CA ALA A 21 12.53 -12.73 11.55
C ALA A 21 12.14 -14.21 11.46
N ARG A 22 12.24 -14.94 12.58
CA ARG A 22 11.87 -16.36 12.66
C ARG A 22 10.38 -16.60 12.44
N ILE A 23 9.50 -15.80 13.06
CA ILE A 23 8.04 -15.95 12.95
C ILE A 23 7.58 -15.70 11.51
N HIS A 24 8.15 -14.67 10.87
CA HIS A 24 7.78 -14.24 9.52
C HIS A 24 8.64 -14.84 8.41
N ARG A 25 9.43 -15.88 8.72
CA ARG A 25 10.23 -16.69 7.78
C ARG A 25 11.27 -15.90 6.97
N TYR A 26 11.84 -14.86 7.56
CA TYR A 26 13.06 -14.25 7.04
C TYR A 26 14.25 -15.20 7.25
N ARG A 27 15.18 -15.24 6.28
CA ARG A 27 16.38 -16.09 6.32
C ARG A 27 17.33 -15.69 7.43
N ASN A 28 17.46 -14.40 7.70
CA ASN A 28 18.29 -13.85 8.75
C ASN A 28 17.89 -12.40 9.10
N LEU A 29 18.55 -11.83 10.10
CA LEU A 29 18.31 -10.46 10.55
C LEU A 29 18.68 -9.39 9.50
N GLN A 30 19.64 -9.66 8.61
CA GLN A 30 20.03 -8.73 7.56
C GLN A 30 18.96 -8.60 6.47
N GLU A 31 18.28 -9.71 6.14
CA GLU A 31 17.15 -9.69 5.22
C GLU A 31 15.99 -8.88 5.80
N LEU A 32 15.65 -9.11 7.07
CA LEU A 32 14.64 -8.31 7.77
C LEU A 32 15.01 -6.82 7.77
N ALA A 33 16.26 -6.48 8.10
CA ALA A 33 16.72 -5.09 8.08
C ALA A 33 16.63 -4.46 6.69
N THR A 34 16.93 -5.24 5.64
CA THR A 34 16.82 -4.78 4.25
C THR A 34 15.38 -4.48 3.87
N GLU A 35 14.43 -5.35 4.21
CA GLU A 35 13.01 -5.12 3.94
C GLU A 35 12.45 -3.95 4.74
N ALA A 36 12.83 -3.82 6.02
CA ALA A 36 12.39 -2.70 6.86
C ALA A 36 12.92 -1.34 6.33
N ILE A 37 14.19 -1.29 5.88
CA ILE A 37 14.74 -0.10 5.24
C ILE A 37 14.05 0.15 3.89
N ARG A 38 13.79 -0.91 3.11
CA ARG A 38 13.07 -0.78 1.83
C ARG A 38 11.69 -0.18 2.07
N GLU A 39 10.91 -0.71 3.00
CA GLU A 39 9.59 -0.20 3.36
C GLU A 39 9.65 1.27 3.76
N LYS A 40 10.63 1.65 4.60
CA LYS A 40 10.78 3.03 5.06
C LYS A 40 11.23 4.00 3.98
N VAL A 41 12.14 3.59 3.10
CA VAL A 41 12.64 4.40 1.98
C VAL A 41 11.65 4.42 0.82
N MET A 42 10.82 3.39 0.69
CA MET A 42 9.73 3.30 -0.27
C MET A 42 8.42 3.88 0.26
N GLU A 43 8.45 4.72 1.30
CA GLU A 43 7.28 5.52 1.70
C GLU A 43 6.80 6.39 0.51
N LYS A 44 5.70 5.93 -0.09
CA LYS A 44 4.76 6.57 -1.01
C LYS A 44 5.33 7.28 -2.25
N ASN A 45 5.76 6.51 -3.24
CA ASN A 45 5.39 6.84 -4.64
C ASN A 45 4.03 6.23 -5.02
N TYR A 46 3.20 5.88 -4.03
CA TYR A 46 1.79 5.66 -4.28
C TYR A 46 1.15 7.05 -4.23
N ASP A 47 1.03 7.65 -5.40
CA ASP A 47 0.28 8.87 -5.56
C ASP A 47 -1.19 8.55 -5.22
N GLU A 48 -1.63 8.98 -4.04
CA GLU A 48 -3.04 8.88 -3.65
C GLU A 48 -3.91 9.89 -4.42
N SER A 49 -3.29 10.75 -5.25
CA SER A 49 -4.01 11.61 -6.17
C SER A 49 -4.29 10.89 -7.49
N PHE A 50 -5.49 11.11 -8.02
CA PHE A 50 -5.82 10.67 -9.37
C PHE A 50 -4.99 11.45 -10.38
N THR A 51 -4.45 10.76 -11.37
CA THR A 51 -3.86 11.41 -12.54
C THR A 51 -4.92 12.23 -13.27
N ALA A 52 -4.50 13.25 -14.04
CA ALA A 52 -5.42 14.08 -14.83
C ALA A 52 -6.34 13.25 -15.75
N LYS A 53 -5.82 12.12 -16.27
CA LYS A 53 -6.60 11.18 -17.09
C LYS A 53 -7.65 10.42 -16.28
N GLU A 54 -7.34 10.03 -15.05
CA GLU A 54 -8.29 9.36 -14.17
C GLU A 54 -9.40 10.31 -13.73
N ILE A 55 -9.06 11.56 -13.41
CA ILE A 55 -10.04 12.62 -13.13
C ILE A 55 -10.98 12.79 -14.31
N GLU A 56 -10.45 12.91 -15.53
CA GLU A 56 -11.25 13.03 -16.75
C GLU A 56 -12.20 11.83 -16.95
N LEU A 57 -11.74 10.61 -16.66
CA LEU A 57 -12.57 9.41 -16.77
C LEU A 57 -13.69 9.41 -15.72
N ILE A 58 -13.40 9.83 -14.48
CA ILE A 58 -14.39 9.97 -13.42
C ILE A 58 -15.47 10.97 -13.83
N ASP A 59 -15.08 12.15 -14.32
CA ASP A 59 -16.00 13.21 -14.76
C ASP A 59 -16.91 12.72 -15.89
N ARG A 60 -16.34 12.03 -16.89
CA ARG A 60 -17.12 11.46 -18.01
C ARG A 60 -18.13 10.41 -17.56
N VAL A 61 -17.78 9.59 -16.56
CA VAL A 61 -18.70 8.59 -16.01
C VAL A 61 -19.84 9.28 -15.28
N ILE A 62 -19.54 10.26 -14.41
CA ILE A 62 -20.55 11.03 -13.68
C ILE A 62 -21.52 11.71 -14.67
N ASP A 63 -20.99 12.40 -15.69
CA ASP A 63 -21.80 13.06 -16.71
C ASP A 63 -22.70 12.08 -17.47
N ALA A 64 -22.15 10.92 -17.87
CA ALA A 64 -22.92 9.90 -18.57
C ALA A 64 -24.04 9.31 -17.69
N THR A 65 -23.76 9.05 -16.42
CA THR A 65 -24.72 8.53 -15.44
C THR A 65 -25.84 9.54 -15.18
N ILE A 66 -25.52 10.83 -15.04
CA ILE A 66 -26.52 11.91 -14.90
C ILE A 66 -27.41 11.98 -16.14
N LYS A 67 -26.81 11.99 -17.35
CA LYS A 67 -27.56 12.08 -18.61
C LYS A 67 -28.50 10.89 -18.83
N LYS A 68 -28.11 9.70 -18.37
CA LYS A 68 -28.93 8.49 -18.47
C LYS A 68 -30.01 8.39 -17.37
N GLY A 69 -29.90 9.18 -16.30
CA GLY A 69 -30.78 9.07 -15.14
C GLY A 69 -30.50 7.84 -14.28
N ASP A 70 -29.26 7.31 -14.33
CA ASP A 70 -28.86 6.07 -13.65
C ASP A 70 -28.46 6.28 -12.17
N LEU A 71 -28.64 7.49 -11.65
CA LEU A 71 -28.38 7.80 -10.24
C LEU A 71 -29.52 7.25 -9.37
N VAL A 72 -29.19 6.22 -8.59
CA VAL A 72 -30.15 5.53 -7.71
C VAL A 72 -29.71 5.61 -6.26
N SER A 73 -30.66 5.43 -5.33
CA SER A 73 -30.35 5.32 -3.91
C SER A 73 -29.62 4.02 -3.58
N GLU A 74 -28.91 3.98 -2.45
CA GLU A 74 -28.24 2.77 -1.97
C GLU A 74 -29.21 1.58 -1.83
N LYS A 75 -30.45 1.85 -1.42
CA LYS A 75 -31.50 0.84 -1.27
C LYS A 75 -31.88 0.22 -2.61
N GLU A 76 -31.97 1.02 -3.66
CA GLU A 76 -32.27 0.57 -5.03
C GLU A 76 -31.10 -0.19 -5.63
N LEU A 77 -29.86 0.29 -5.45
CA LEU A 77 -28.65 -0.41 -5.87
C LEU A 77 -28.55 -1.81 -5.25
N ARG A 78 -28.75 -1.91 -3.93
CA ARG A 78 -28.72 -3.20 -3.21
C ARG A 78 -29.83 -4.16 -3.66
N LYS A 79 -30.95 -3.65 -4.16
CA LYS A 79 -32.03 -4.47 -4.71
C LYS A 79 -31.69 -5.03 -6.09
N ALA A 80 -30.94 -4.30 -6.90
CA ALA A 80 -30.52 -4.73 -8.24
C ALA A 80 -29.32 -5.71 -8.22
N LEU A 81 -28.52 -5.69 -7.16
CA LEU A 81 -27.34 -6.57 -6.98
C LEU A 81 -27.65 -7.90 -6.28
N ARG A 82 -28.91 -8.19 -5.99
CA ARG A 82 -29.40 -9.46 -5.40
C ARG A 82 -30.12 -10.29 -6.46
#